data_AF-A0A135T5X3-F1
#
_entry.id   AF-A0A135T5X3-F1
#
_cell.length_a   1.000
_cell.length_b   1.000
_cell.length_c   1.000
_cell.angle_alpha   90.00
_cell.angle_beta   90.00
_cell.angle_gamma   90.00
#
_symmetry.space_group_name_H-M   'P 1'
#
loop_
_entity.id
_entity.type
_entity.pdbx_description
1 polymer ?
#
loop_
_entity_poly.entity_id
_entity_poly.type
_entity_poly.pdbx_seq_one_letter_code
_entity_poly.pdbx_strand_id
1 'polypeptide(L)'
;MIDAAALEAVIQQLLPSIKTHRAESATPFILGLSGLQGSGKSTWAEALTNTLNAKYGINTRTLSLDDLYHDHDQLVSLRESDPENGLLRTRGQPGTHDEDLARRFFDDVFKSQSNQTDPEPIKWPSFDKSLFSGEGGRAPESQWDSVLRNPPLGVLIFEGWCLGFQPLSPAEVEEKWKRAKELSTANTENIQLSTTTLASHSLEHLQLINKNLERYCESFMGPWRFDAFLHLSTDQLVNVYHWRLDQERALREKKGAGMTDAEVVRFVQGYMPAYELYLERLTNESFFPQQDAGRKAHVRVILDSNRKVLGVSKA
;
A
#
# COMPACT_ATOMS: atom_id res chain seq x y z
N MET A 1 14.09 -5.74 -13.73
CA MET A 1 15.05 -5.73 -12.61
C MET A 1 15.06 -4.34 -12.01
N ILE A 2 15.25 -4.19 -10.70
CA ILE A 2 15.33 -2.87 -10.06
C ILE A 2 16.65 -2.21 -10.44
N ASP A 3 16.61 -0.90 -10.66
CA ASP A 3 17.81 -0.07 -10.83
C ASP A 3 18.63 -0.09 -9.53
N ALA A 4 19.80 -0.73 -9.58
CA ALA A 4 20.69 -0.87 -8.42
C ALA A 4 21.19 0.48 -7.89
N ALA A 5 21.40 1.48 -8.76
CA ALA A 5 21.82 2.80 -8.35
C ALA A 5 20.70 3.53 -7.59
N ALA A 6 19.46 3.39 -8.05
CA ALA A 6 18.29 3.94 -7.36
C ALA A 6 18.05 3.26 -6.00
N LEU A 7 18.19 1.92 -5.94
CA LEU A 7 18.07 1.18 -4.68
C LEU A 7 19.13 1.65 -3.66
N GLU A 8 20.38 1.77 -4.07
CA GLU A 8 21.44 2.29 -3.20
C GLU A 8 21.16 3.74 -2.77
N ALA A 9 20.68 4.60 -3.68
CA ALA A 9 20.33 5.98 -3.35
C ALA A 9 19.21 6.07 -2.30
N VAL A 10 18.19 5.20 -2.38
CA VAL A 10 17.14 5.10 -1.36
C VAL A 10 17.72 4.62 -0.03
N ILE A 11 18.54 3.57 -0.04
CA ILE A 11 19.17 3.03 1.18
C ILE A 11 20.03 4.08 1.87
N GLN A 12 20.85 4.82 1.14
CA GLN A 12 21.71 5.87 1.71
C GLN A 12 20.90 6.98 2.41
N GLN A 13 19.67 7.24 1.95
CA GLN A 13 18.79 8.21 2.60
C GLN A 13 18.10 7.67 3.85
N LEU A 14 17.79 6.37 3.91
CA LEU A 14 17.07 5.74 5.02
C LEU A 14 18.00 5.20 6.11
N LEU A 15 19.20 4.76 5.74
CA LEU A 15 20.13 4.07 6.64
C LEU A 15 20.53 4.88 7.88
N PRO A 16 20.76 6.22 7.82
CA PRO A 16 21.02 7.01 9.01
C PRO A 16 19.89 6.90 10.04
N SER A 17 18.63 7.10 9.63
CA SER A 17 17.46 7.00 10.52
C SER A 17 17.29 5.59 11.09
N ILE A 18 17.52 4.55 10.28
CA ILE A 18 17.48 3.15 10.74
C ILE A 18 18.55 2.91 11.82
N LYS A 19 19.77 3.39 11.61
CA LYS A 19 20.88 3.21 12.57
C LYS A 19 20.62 3.95 13.88
N THR A 20 20.18 5.21 13.81
CA THR A 20 19.83 6.02 14.98
C THR A 20 18.72 5.35 15.79
N HIS A 21 17.62 4.96 15.14
CA HIS A 21 16.51 4.28 15.81
C HIS A 21 16.94 3.00 16.51
N ARG A 22 17.74 2.15 15.86
CA ARG A 22 18.24 0.90 16.45
C ARG A 22 19.20 1.11 17.63
N ALA A 23 19.85 2.27 17.70
CA ALA A 23 20.71 2.61 18.84
C ALA A 23 19.89 3.14 20.03
N GLU A 24 18.73 3.72 19.77
CA GLU A 24 17.91 4.43 20.77
C GLU A 24 16.65 3.65 21.21
N SER A 25 16.20 2.68 20.41
CA SER A 25 14.98 1.90 20.64
C SER A 25 15.20 0.40 20.50
N ALA A 26 14.49 -0.36 21.33
CA ALA A 26 14.40 -1.82 21.24
C ALA A 26 13.28 -2.30 20.29
N THR A 27 12.43 -1.39 19.80
CA THR A 27 11.36 -1.71 18.86
C THR A 27 11.87 -1.70 17.41
N PRO A 28 11.26 -2.47 16.50
CA PRO A 28 11.62 -2.41 15.09
C PRO A 28 11.40 -1.00 14.52
N PHE A 29 12.25 -0.61 13.58
CA PHE A 29 12.05 0.58 12.75
C PHE A 29 10.99 0.28 11.69
N ILE A 30 9.95 1.10 11.59
CA ILE A 30 8.87 0.90 10.62
C ILE A 30 9.11 1.75 9.37
N LEU A 31 9.43 1.10 8.26
CA LEU A 31 9.52 1.74 6.95
C LEU A 31 8.21 1.53 6.19
N GLY A 32 7.48 2.62 5.94
CA GLY A 32 6.34 2.59 5.03
C GLY A 32 6.81 2.55 3.59
N LEU A 33 6.21 1.70 2.75
CA LEU A 33 6.47 1.65 1.31
C LEU A 33 5.13 1.76 0.56
N SER A 34 4.88 2.94 0.02
CA SER A 34 3.71 3.20 -0.82
C SER A 34 4.08 3.08 -2.30
N GLY A 35 3.18 2.54 -3.10
CA GLY A 35 3.34 2.50 -4.54
C GLY A 35 2.06 2.08 -5.26
N LEU A 36 1.76 2.75 -6.36
CA LEU A 36 0.56 2.50 -7.16
C LEU A 36 0.52 1.05 -7.71
N GLN A 37 -0.65 0.59 -8.14
CA GLN A 37 -0.79 -0.75 -8.72
C GLN A 37 0.19 -0.94 -9.90
N GLY A 38 0.93 -2.05 -9.88
CA GLY A 38 1.93 -2.36 -10.92
C GLY A 38 3.26 -1.61 -10.85
N SER A 39 3.43 -0.62 -9.95
CA SER A 39 4.67 0.17 -9.78
C SER A 39 5.93 -0.66 -9.43
N GLY A 40 5.74 -1.90 -8.95
CA GLY A 40 6.82 -2.77 -8.48
C GLY A 40 7.08 -2.69 -6.98
N LYS A 41 6.13 -2.17 -6.19
CA LYS A 41 6.22 -2.04 -4.72
C LYS A 41 6.73 -3.30 -4.00
N SER A 42 6.20 -4.49 -4.33
CA SER A 42 6.63 -5.75 -3.71
C SER A 42 8.04 -6.14 -4.15
N THR A 43 8.43 -5.83 -5.38
CA THR A 43 9.82 -6.01 -5.86
C THR A 43 10.78 -5.10 -5.10
N TRP A 44 10.38 -3.84 -4.85
CA TRP A 44 11.19 -2.90 -4.07
C TRP A 44 11.30 -3.34 -2.60
N ALA A 45 10.19 -3.77 -1.99
CA ALA A 45 10.19 -4.30 -0.63
C ALA A 45 11.12 -5.52 -0.48
N GLU A 46 11.08 -6.44 -1.44
CA GLU A 46 11.98 -7.61 -1.49
C GLU A 46 13.45 -7.18 -1.63
N ALA A 47 13.77 -6.28 -2.57
CA ALA A 47 15.14 -5.82 -2.77
C ALA A 47 15.70 -5.06 -1.56
N LEU A 48 14.90 -4.21 -0.92
CA LEU A 48 15.27 -3.53 0.32
C LEU A 48 15.48 -4.53 1.46
N THR A 49 14.57 -5.47 1.64
CA THR A 49 14.66 -6.53 2.64
C THR A 49 15.96 -7.33 2.45
N ASN A 50 16.22 -7.80 1.23
CA ASN A 50 17.41 -8.58 0.92
C ASN A 50 18.69 -7.78 1.15
N THR A 51 18.72 -6.50 0.75
CA THR A 51 19.90 -5.66 0.92
C THR A 51 20.17 -5.33 2.39
N LEU A 52 19.14 -5.00 3.17
CA LEU A 52 19.27 -4.72 4.60
C LEU A 52 19.76 -5.94 5.38
N ASN A 53 19.23 -7.13 5.07
CA ASN A 53 19.69 -8.38 5.68
C ASN A 53 21.13 -8.73 5.25
N ALA A 54 21.40 -8.81 3.95
CA ALA A 54 22.67 -9.34 3.44
C ALA A 54 23.86 -8.37 3.57
N LYS A 55 23.65 -7.07 3.31
CA LYS A 55 24.74 -6.06 3.30
C LYS A 55 24.93 -5.40 4.66
N TYR A 56 23.86 -5.22 5.43
CA TYR A 56 23.88 -4.48 6.69
C TYR A 56 23.63 -5.34 7.93
N GLY A 57 23.32 -6.63 7.77
CA GLY A 57 23.05 -7.53 8.90
C GLY A 57 21.84 -7.12 9.73
N ILE A 58 20.87 -6.41 9.12
CA ILE A 58 19.68 -5.90 9.80
C ILE A 58 18.54 -6.87 9.53
N ASN A 59 18.10 -7.59 10.56
CA ASN A 59 16.95 -8.49 10.48
C ASN A 59 15.73 -7.70 10.01
N THR A 60 15.35 -7.91 8.75
CA THR A 60 14.32 -7.14 8.06
C THR A 60 13.26 -8.09 7.52
N ARG A 61 11.99 -7.74 7.71
CA ARG A 61 10.85 -8.45 7.12
C ARG A 61 9.85 -7.48 6.53
N THR A 62 9.02 -7.97 5.61
CA THR A 62 7.95 -7.21 4.96
C THR A 62 6.58 -7.69 5.45
N LEU A 63 5.67 -6.76 5.67
CA LEU A 63 4.23 -7.00 5.77
C LEU A 63 3.56 -6.33 4.56
N SER A 64 2.72 -7.06 3.83
CA SER A 64 1.84 -6.46 2.83
C SER A 64 0.54 -6.02 3.46
N LEU A 65 0.03 -4.85 3.06
CA LEU A 65 -1.35 -4.45 3.36
C LEU A 65 -2.36 -5.50 2.89
N ASP A 66 -2.06 -6.17 1.77
CA ASP A 66 -2.93 -7.21 1.22
C ASP A 66 -3.00 -8.46 2.13
N ASP A 67 -2.02 -8.72 3.00
CA ASP A 67 -2.08 -9.82 3.97
C ASP A 67 -3.06 -9.53 5.13
N LEU A 68 -3.52 -8.28 5.22
CA LEU A 68 -4.45 -7.80 6.24
C LEU A 68 -5.89 -7.70 5.71
N TYR A 69 -6.22 -8.23 4.52
CA TYR A 69 -7.62 -8.29 4.08
C TYR A 69 -8.51 -8.98 5.13
N HIS A 70 -9.78 -8.57 5.16
CA HIS A 70 -10.82 -9.38 5.78
C HIS A 70 -10.83 -10.79 5.18
N ASP A 71 -11.30 -11.79 5.96
CA ASP A 71 -11.46 -13.13 5.41
C ASP A 71 -12.63 -13.17 4.41
N HIS A 72 -12.70 -14.26 3.64
CA HIS A 72 -13.59 -14.41 2.49
C HIS A 72 -15.04 -14.06 2.82
N ASP A 73 -15.60 -14.60 3.91
CA ASP A 73 -17.00 -14.40 4.28
C ASP A 73 -17.33 -12.93 4.58
N GLN A 74 -16.41 -12.20 5.24
CA GLN A 74 -16.60 -10.76 5.47
C GLN A 74 -16.46 -9.97 4.18
N LEU A 75 -15.54 -10.33 3.27
CA LEU A 75 -15.43 -9.69 1.95
C LEU A 75 -16.71 -9.90 1.12
N VAL A 76 -17.29 -11.10 1.15
CA VAL A 76 -18.58 -11.40 0.53
C VAL A 76 -19.68 -10.55 1.18
N SER A 77 -19.75 -10.52 2.51
CA SER A 77 -20.75 -9.71 3.21
C SER A 77 -20.67 -8.22 2.85
N LEU A 78 -19.46 -7.66 2.74
CA LEU A 78 -19.24 -6.28 2.32
C LEU A 78 -19.75 -6.05 0.88
N ARG A 79 -19.36 -6.93 -0.05
CA ARG A 79 -19.77 -6.87 -1.46
C ARG A 79 -21.29 -6.95 -1.63
N GLU A 80 -21.96 -7.81 -0.87
CA GLU A 80 -23.41 -8.03 -1.01
C GLU A 80 -24.26 -7.00 -0.24
N SER A 81 -23.68 -6.28 0.72
CA SER A 81 -24.38 -5.28 1.53
C SER A 81 -24.87 -4.05 0.73
N ASP A 82 -24.13 -3.66 -0.31
CA ASP A 82 -24.49 -2.59 -1.23
C ASP A 82 -24.04 -2.96 -2.66
N PRO A 83 -24.89 -3.64 -3.43
CA PRO A 83 -24.59 -4.06 -4.79
C PRO A 83 -24.26 -2.92 -5.76
N GLU A 84 -24.72 -1.69 -5.49
CA GLU A 84 -24.45 -0.55 -6.35
C GLU A 84 -23.07 0.07 -6.07
N ASN A 85 -22.44 -0.28 -4.94
CA ASN A 85 -21.11 0.18 -4.60
C ASN A 85 -20.02 -0.61 -5.34
N GLY A 86 -19.73 -0.18 -6.57
CA GLY A 86 -18.65 -0.73 -7.39
C GLY A 86 -17.27 -0.75 -6.72
N LEU A 87 -17.00 0.12 -5.75
CA LEU A 87 -15.69 0.25 -5.09
C LEU A 87 -15.43 -0.86 -4.06
N LEU A 88 -16.48 -1.48 -3.53
CA LEU A 88 -16.38 -2.58 -2.56
C LEU A 88 -16.76 -3.94 -3.16
N ARG A 89 -16.94 -4.02 -4.48
CA ARG A 89 -17.22 -5.29 -5.17
C ARG A 89 -16.05 -6.27 -5.16
N THR A 90 -14.83 -5.77 -5.06
CA THR A 90 -13.61 -6.56 -4.98
C THR A 90 -12.74 -6.08 -3.82
N ARG A 91 -11.94 -6.98 -3.23
CA ARG A 91 -10.92 -6.60 -2.26
C ARG A 91 -9.99 -5.53 -2.83
N GLY A 92 -9.61 -4.54 -2.02
CA GLY A 92 -8.65 -3.51 -2.42
C GLY A 92 -8.84 -2.20 -1.69
N GLN A 93 -10.02 -1.59 -1.85
CA GLN A 93 -10.31 -0.26 -1.32
C GLN A 93 -10.33 -0.23 0.22
N PRO A 94 -10.05 0.93 0.85
CA PRO A 94 -10.29 1.11 2.28
C PRO A 94 -11.70 0.67 2.69
N GLY A 95 -11.76 -0.15 3.74
CA GLY A 95 -12.95 -0.90 4.17
C GLY A 95 -12.86 -2.40 3.93
N THR A 96 -11.90 -2.88 3.14
CA THR A 96 -11.73 -4.31 2.84
C THR A 96 -10.66 -5.03 3.69
N HIS A 97 -9.97 -4.31 4.59
CA HIS A 97 -8.93 -4.86 5.47
C HIS A 97 -9.41 -4.97 6.92
N ASP A 98 -8.95 -6.01 7.60
CA ASP A 98 -9.22 -6.29 9.00
C ASP A 98 -8.36 -5.39 9.90
N GLU A 99 -8.96 -4.26 10.30
CA GLU A 99 -8.37 -3.25 11.17
C GLU A 99 -7.94 -3.84 12.53
N ASP A 100 -8.70 -4.81 13.07
CA ASP A 100 -8.40 -5.47 14.34
C ASP A 100 -7.23 -6.46 14.21
N LEU A 101 -7.14 -7.19 13.11
CA LEU A 101 -5.95 -7.99 12.79
C LEU A 101 -4.72 -7.11 12.67
N ALA A 102 -4.81 -6.00 11.94
CA ALA A 102 -3.70 -5.06 11.77
C ALA A 102 -3.21 -4.52 13.11
N ARG A 103 -4.13 -4.06 13.97
CA ARG A 103 -3.81 -3.57 15.32
C ARG A 103 -3.13 -4.64 16.16
N ARG A 104 -3.71 -5.85 16.24
CA ARG A 104 -3.12 -6.98 16.99
C ARG A 104 -1.74 -7.35 16.49
N PHE A 105 -1.53 -7.36 15.16
CA PHE A 105 -0.23 -7.65 14.58
C PHE A 105 0.81 -6.62 15.00
N PHE A 106 0.52 -5.32 14.87
CA PHE A 106 1.46 -4.29 15.31
C PHE A 106 1.69 -4.33 16.82
N ASP A 107 0.64 -4.48 17.63
CA ASP A 107 0.77 -4.63 19.08
C ASP A 107 1.72 -5.78 19.43
N ASP A 108 1.60 -6.91 18.73
CA ASP A 108 2.48 -8.07 18.92
C ASP A 108 3.91 -7.81 18.46
N VAL A 109 4.11 -7.14 17.32
CA VAL A 109 5.43 -6.72 16.82
C VAL A 109 6.15 -5.78 17.78
N PHE A 110 5.42 -4.85 18.43
CA PHE A 110 5.98 -3.87 19.37
C PHE A 110 6.12 -4.39 20.81
N LYS A 111 5.59 -5.57 21.12
CA LYS A 111 5.61 -6.13 22.47
C LYS A 111 7.05 -6.38 22.92
N SER A 112 7.50 -5.63 23.93
CA SER A 112 8.78 -5.88 24.61
C SER A 112 8.72 -7.19 25.36
N GLN A 113 9.71 -8.06 25.14
CA GLN A 113 9.84 -9.35 25.83
C GLN A 113 11.18 -9.49 26.56
N SER A 114 11.77 -8.37 26.99
CA SER A 114 13.12 -8.30 27.57
C SER A 114 13.35 -9.17 28.83
N ASN A 115 12.29 -9.74 29.42
CA ASN A 115 12.34 -10.57 30.62
C ASN A 115 11.76 -11.99 30.43
N GLN A 116 11.47 -12.42 29.19
CA GLN A 116 10.96 -13.79 28.94
C GLN A 116 12.10 -14.72 28.49
N THR A 117 12.20 -15.89 29.12
CA THR A 117 13.21 -16.91 28.79
C THR A 117 12.93 -17.63 27.46
N ASP A 118 11.67 -17.64 27.00
CA ASP A 118 11.27 -18.23 25.72
C ASP A 118 10.07 -17.44 25.14
N PRO A 119 10.32 -16.33 24.42
CA PRO A 119 9.26 -15.46 23.95
C PRO A 119 8.49 -16.10 22.79
N GLU A 120 7.15 -16.09 22.86
CA GLU A 120 6.30 -16.62 21.78
C GLU A 120 6.60 -15.95 20.42
N PRO A 121 6.70 -16.72 19.33
CA PRO A 121 6.97 -16.16 18.01
C PRO A 121 5.82 -15.26 17.53
N ILE A 122 6.16 -14.24 16.75
CA ILE A 122 5.18 -13.38 16.08
C ILE A 122 4.52 -14.17 14.96
N LYS A 123 3.19 -14.19 14.93
CA LYS A 123 2.43 -14.81 13.84
C LYS A 123 2.27 -13.80 12.70
N TRP A 124 2.78 -14.14 11.52
CA TRP A 124 2.77 -13.26 10.35
C TRP A 124 1.55 -13.54 9.47
N PRO A 125 0.58 -12.60 9.37
CA PRO A 125 -0.61 -12.79 8.57
C PRO A 125 -0.31 -13.13 7.12
N SER A 126 -1.18 -13.93 6.51
CA SER A 126 -1.09 -14.28 5.10
C SER A 126 -2.48 -14.35 4.48
N PHE A 127 -2.63 -13.71 3.33
CA PHE A 127 -3.83 -13.78 2.51
C PHE A 127 -3.55 -14.45 1.17
N ASP A 128 -4.26 -15.53 0.88
CA ASP A 128 -4.12 -16.26 -0.37
C ASP A 128 -5.18 -15.78 -1.38
N LYS A 129 -4.72 -15.00 -2.36
CA LYS A 129 -5.54 -14.45 -3.45
C LYS A 129 -6.08 -15.51 -4.42
N SER A 130 -5.57 -16.74 -4.38
CA SER A 130 -5.97 -17.83 -5.28
C SER A 130 -7.15 -18.64 -4.75
N LEU A 131 -7.43 -18.59 -3.44
CA LEU A 131 -8.59 -19.24 -2.84
C LEU A 131 -9.89 -18.68 -3.42
N PHE A 132 -10.96 -19.48 -3.30
CA PHE A 132 -12.32 -19.09 -3.73
C PHE A 132 -12.35 -18.55 -5.18
N SER A 133 -11.75 -19.29 -6.12
CA SER A 133 -11.71 -18.93 -7.54
C SER A 133 -11.10 -17.54 -7.83
N GLY A 134 -10.15 -17.09 -7.01
CA GLY A 134 -9.49 -15.79 -7.18
C GLY A 134 -10.12 -14.65 -6.37
N GLU A 135 -11.22 -14.89 -5.66
CA GLU A 135 -11.81 -13.93 -4.72
C GLU A 135 -10.91 -13.74 -3.50
N GLY A 136 -10.19 -14.79 -3.12
CA GLY A 136 -9.19 -14.81 -2.07
C GLY A 136 -9.78 -15.05 -0.68
N GLY A 137 -8.92 -15.51 0.23
CA GLY A 137 -9.25 -15.73 1.63
C GLY A 137 -8.01 -15.73 2.50
N ARG A 138 -8.22 -15.57 3.80
CA ARG A 138 -7.13 -15.61 4.78
C ARG A 138 -6.61 -17.04 4.87
N ALA A 139 -5.29 -17.21 4.81
CA ALA A 139 -4.71 -18.52 5.07
C ALA A 139 -4.99 -18.92 6.54
N PRO A 140 -5.22 -20.20 6.85
CA PRO A 140 -5.36 -20.63 8.25
C PRO A 140 -4.14 -20.22 9.07
N GLU A 141 -4.33 -19.79 10.33
CA GLU A 141 -3.24 -19.32 11.20
C GLU A 141 -2.12 -20.36 11.41
N SER A 142 -2.44 -21.66 11.26
CA SER A 142 -1.45 -22.74 11.31
C SER A 142 -0.47 -22.72 10.13
N GLN A 143 -0.81 -22.05 9.03
CA GLN A 143 0.03 -21.87 7.85
C GLN A 143 0.76 -20.52 7.87
N TRP A 144 0.48 -19.67 8.85
CA TRP A 144 1.18 -18.39 8.99
C TRP A 144 2.62 -18.61 9.42
N ASP A 145 3.49 -17.78 8.87
CA ASP A 145 4.89 -17.70 9.27
C ASP A 145 4.97 -17.45 10.78
N SER A 146 5.76 -18.27 11.48
CA SER A 146 6.06 -18.08 12.91
C SER A 146 7.45 -17.50 13.06
N VAL A 147 7.51 -16.20 13.34
CA VAL A 147 8.74 -15.41 13.35
C VAL A 147 9.32 -15.34 14.74
N LEU A 148 10.51 -15.92 14.91
CA LEU A 148 11.24 -15.83 16.18
C LEU A 148 11.58 -14.38 16.50
N ARG A 149 11.51 -14.04 17.79
CA ARG A 149 11.89 -12.70 18.28
C ARG A 149 13.37 -12.53 18.55
N ASN A 150 14.14 -13.62 18.47
CA ASN A 150 15.59 -13.62 18.59
C ASN A 150 16.20 -14.24 17.33
N PRO A 151 17.04 -13.51 16.56
CA PRO A 151 17.44 -12.11 16.76
C PRO A 151 16.26 -11.12 16.65
N PRO A 152 16.31 -9.95 17.32
CA PRO A 152 15.23 -8.97 17.26
C PRO A 152 15.00 -8.47 15.83
N LEU A 153 13.73 -8.21 15.50
CA LEU A 153 13.37 -7.57 14.24
C LEU A 153 13.92 -6.13 14.23
N GLY A 154 14.82 -5.83 13.31
CA GLY A 154 15.44 -4.52 13.20
C GLY A 154 14.60 -3.55 12.37
N VAL A 155 14.05 -4.03 11.25
CA VAL A 155 13.20 -3.23 10.35
C VAL A 155 11.97 -4.04 9.94
N LEU A 156 10.80 -3.41 10.03
CA LEU A 156 9.57 -3.88 9.38
C LEU A 156 9.26 -2.95 8.21
N ILE A 157 9.30 -3.50 7.00
CA ILE A 157 8.79 -2.80 5.81
C ILE A 157 7.29 -3.08 5.73
N PHE A 158 6.46 -2.06 5.90
CA PHE A 158 5.02 -2.18 5.68
C PHE A 158 4.68 -1.58 4.31
N GLU A 159 4.26 -2.42 3.36
CA GLU A 159 4.01 -2.02 1.98
C GLU A 159 2.53 -2.08 1.60
N GLY A 160 2.06 -1.14 0.78
CA GLY A 160 0.68 -1.14 0.31
C GLY A 160 0.37 -0.01 -0.65
N TRP A 161 -0.65 -0.21 -1.48
CA TRP A 161 -0.95 0.70 -2.59
C TRP A 161 -1.56 2.04 -2.18
N CYS A 162 -2.21 2.08 -1.01
CA CYS A 162 -2.83 3.27 -0.43
C CYS A 162 -2.16 3.72 0.87
N LEU A 163 -0.99 3.16 1.22
CA LEU A 163 -0.23 3.67 2.36
C LEU A 163 0.15 5.14 2.09
N GLY A 164 0.08 5.97 3.12
CA GLY A 164 0.40 7.39 3.00
C GLY A 164 -0.74 8.27 2.50
N PHE A 165 -1.84 7.68 2.01
CA PHE A 165 -3.05 8.46 1.73
C PHE A 165 -3.65 8.97 3.04
N GLN A 166 -4.19 10.18 2.99
CA GLN A 166 -4.82 10.84 4.13
C GLN A 166 -6.26 11.20 3.75
N PRO A 167 -7.22 11.03 4.68
CA PRO A 167 -8.61 11.38 4.40
C PRO A 167 -8.73 12.88 4.13
N LEU A 168 -9.71 13.23 3.29
CA LEU A 168 -10.14 14.59 3.05
C LEU A 168 -11.36 14.92 3.92
N SER A 169 -11.68 16.20 4.07
CA SER A 169 -12.98 16.56 4.63
C SER A 169 -14.12 16.12 3.69
N PRO A 170 -15.33 15.83 4.21
CA PRO A 170 -16.47 15.47 3.36
C PRO A 170 -16.78 16.52 2.28
N ALA A 171 -16.53 17.80 2.58
CA ALA A 171 -16.73 18.91 1.65
C ALA A 171 -15.71 18.89 0.49
N GLU A 172 -14.44 18.60 0.76
CA GLU A 172 -13.41 18.48 -0.29
C GLU A 172 -13.68 17.28 -1.22
N VAL A 173 -14.16 16.15 -0.68
CA VAL A 173 -14.60 15.00 -1.49
C VAL A 173 -15.75 15.40 -2.42
N GLU A 174 -16.74 16.10 -1.88
CA GLU A 174 -17.89 16.59 -2.66
C GLU A 174 -17.49 17.59 -3.74
N GLU A 175 -16.57 18.51 -3.44
CA GLU A 175 -16.05 19.48 -4.41
C GLU A 175 -15.33 18.79 -5.57
N LYS A 176 -14.39 17.88 -5.28
CA LYS A 176 -13.67 17.11 -6.31
C LYS A 176 -14.64 16.28 -7.16
N TRP A 177 -15.67 15.69 -6.54
CA TRP A 177 -16.71 14.93 -7.24
C TRP A 177 -17.58 15.81 -8.16
N LYS A 178 -18.05 16.97 -7.68
CA LYS A 178 -18.84 17.92 -8.49
C LYS A 178 -18.05 18.39 -9.72
N ARG A 179 -16.78 18.75 -9.52
CA ARG A 179 -15.87 19.14 -10.62
C ARG A 179 -15.72 18.02 -11.65
N ALA A 180 -15.58 16.76 -11.21
CA ALA A 180 -15.51 15.62 -12.12
C ALA A 180 -16.81 15.43 -12.90
N LYS A 181 -17.99 15.59 -12.27
CA LYS A 181 -19.29 15.53 -12.93
C LYS A 181 -19.42 16.59 -14.02
N GLU A 182 -19.07 17.84 -13.73
CA GLU A 182 -19.09 18.93 -14.72
C GLU A 182 -18.20 18.62 -15.93
N LEU A 183 -16.95 18.18 -15.70
CA LEU A 183 -16.01 17.82 -16.77
C LEU A 183 -16.50 16.62 -17.61
N SER A 184 -17.16 15.64 -16.98
CA SER A 184 -17.70 14.46 -17.70
C SER A 184 -18.85 14.81 -18.64
N THR A 185 -19.64 15.84 -18.34
CA THR A 185 -20.72 16.30 -19.24
C THR A 185 -20.19 17.04 -20.48
N ALA A 186 -18.94 17.51 -20.45
CA ALA A 186 -18.32 18.25 -21.54
C ALA A 186 -17.53 17.36 -22.53
N ASN A 187 -17.11 16.16 -22.11
CA ASN A 187 -16.28 15.25 -22.92
C ASN A 187 -16.98 13.91 -23.14
N THR A 188 -17.41 13.65 -24.38
CA THR A 188 -18.13 12.42 -24.77
C THR A 188 -17.21 11.29 -25.27
N GLU A 189 -15.88 11.48 -25.22
CA GLU A 189 -14.94 10.45 -25.68
C GLU A 189 -14.70 9.43 -24.56
N ASN A 190 -15.07 8.17 -24.82
CA ASN A 190 -14.72 7.03 -23.97
C ASN A 190 -13.20 6.80 -24.03
N ILE A 191 -12.46 7.48 -23.15
CA ILE A 191 -11.02 7.25 -22.99
C ILE A 191 -10.84 5.91 -22.27
N GLN A 192 -10.37 4.91 -23.01
CA GLN A 192 -10.15 3.54 -22.53
C GLN A 192 -9.29 3.48 -21.26
N LEU A 193 -8.36 4.42 -21.06
CA LEU A 193 -7.47 4.52 -19.90
C LEU A 193 -7.71 5.81 -19.09
N SER A 194 -8.97 6.15 -18.84
CA SER A 194 -9.32 7.36 -18.08
C SER A 194 -8.70 7.37 -16.68
N THR A 195 -8.06 8.48 -16.32
CA THR A 195 -7.61 8.77 -14.94
C THR A 195 -8.56 9.72 -14.22
N THR A 196 -9.74 9.97 -14.80
CA THR A 196 -10.81 10.80 -14.22
C THR A 196 -12.07 9.95 -14.14
N THR A 197 -12.30 9.36 -12.97
CA THR A 197 -13.30 8.32 -12.71
C THR A 197 -14.25 8.70 -11.57
N LEU A 198 -13.99 9.77 -10.81
CA LEU A 198 -14.90 10.19 -9.73
C LEU A 198 -16.36 10.39 -10.18
N ALA A 199 -16.56 10.87 -11.41
CA ALA A 199 -17.88 11.08 -11.99
C ALA A 199 -18.67 9.78 -12.21
N SER A 200 -18.03 8.61 -12.29
CA SER A 200 -18.72 7.32 -12.43
C SER A 200 -19.14 6.70 -11.10
N HIS A 201 -18.87 7.34 -9.96
CA HIS A 201 -19.24 6.85 -8.64
C HIS A 201 -20.26 7.77 -7.96
N SER A 202 -21.05 7.21 -7.04
CA SER A 202 -21.90 8.01 -6.16
C SER A 202 -21.04 8.77 -5.14
N LEU A 203 -21.48 9.96 -4.73
CA LEU A 203 -20.80 10.72 -3.69
C LEU A 203 -20.76 9.95 -2.36
N GLU A 204 -21.85 9.24 -2.03
CA GLU A 204 -21.97 8.43 -0.82
C GLU A 204 -20.90 7.32 -0.77
N HIS A 205 -20.69 6.61 -1.89
CA HIS A 205 -19.65 5.57 -1.96
C HIS A 205 -18.25 6.15 -1.78
N LEU A 206 -17.96 7.32 -2.37
CA LEU A 206 -16.67 7.99 -2.21
C LEU A 206 -16.46 8.47 -0.76
N GLN A 207 -17.49 9.02 -0.12
CA GLN A 207 -17.45 9.41 1.29
C GLN A 207 -17.25 8.20 2.21
N LEU A 208 -17.86 7.06 1.90
CA LEU A 208 -17.64 5.82 2.64
C LEU A 208 -16.17 5.36 2.55
N ILE A 209 -15.59 5.34 1.35
CA ILE A 209 -14.16 5.01 1.19
C ILE A 209 -13.26 5.99 1.96
N ASN A 210 -13.56 7.28 1.91
CA ASN A 210 -12.83 8.31 2.65
C ASN A 210 -12.91 8.10 4.18
N LYS A 211 -14.10 7.75 4.69
CA LYS A 211 -14.30 7.42 6.11
C LYS A 211 -13.56 6.15 6.51
N ASN A 212 -13.54 5.13 5.66
CA ASN A 212 -12.76 3.92 5.93
C ASN A 212 -11.25 4.22 5.94
N LEU A 213 -10.77 5.11 5.06
CA LEU A 213 -9.37 5.56 5.05
C LEU A 213 -9.01 6.33 6.34
N GLU A 214 -9.94 7.15 6.87
CA GLU A 214 -9.78 7.80 8.17
C GLU A 214 -9.56 6.75 9.28
N ARG A 215 -10.41 5.72 9.37
CA ARG A 215 -10.24 4.63 10.35
C ARG A 215 -8.90 3.90 10.19
N TYR A 216 -8.44 3.69 8.95
CA TYR A 216 -7.13 3.07 8.70
C TYR A 216 -5.98 3.93 9.25
N CYS A 217 -6.04 5.25 9.05
CA CYS A 217 -5.04 6.19 9.56
C CYS A 217 -5.03 6.24 11.08
N GLU A 218 -6.20 6.19 11.71
CA GLU A 218 -6.33 6.14 13.17
C GLU A 218 -5.83 4.81 13.75
N SER A 219 -6.07 3.70 13.06
CA SER A 219 -5.87 2.36 13.61
C SER A 219 -4.47 1.80 13.41
N PHE A 220 -3.92 1.88 12.20
CA PHE A 220 -2.67 1.15 11.90
C PHE A 220 -1.75 1.75 10.85
N MET A 221 -2.19 2.73 10.04
CA MET A 221 -1.36 3.30 8.95
C MET A 221 -1.30 4.84 8.94
N GLY A 222 -1.56 5.49 10.07
CA GLY A 222 -1.32 6.94 10.18
C GLY A 222 0.17 7.29 10.23
N PRO A 223 0.54 8.58 10.06
CA PRO A 223 1.94 9.04 10.11
C PRO A 223 2.69 8.65 11.39
N TRP A 224 1.96 8.49 12.49
CA TRP A 224 2.48 8.07 13.79
C TRP A 224 3.10 6.66 13.77
N ARG A 225 2.63 5.76 12.88
CA ARG A 225 3.11 4.37 12.80
C ARG A 225 4.51 4.24 12.21
N PHE A 226 4.89 5.15 11.31
CA PHE A 226 6.09 4.99 10.48
C PHE A 226 7.24 5.86 10.97
N ASP A 227 8.46 5.34 10.89
CA ASP A 227 9.69 6.08 11.24
C ASP A 227 10.34 6.72 10.00
N ALA A 228 10.12 6.12 8.83
CA ALA A 228 10.37 6.72 7.52
C ALA A 228 9.36 6.19 6.49
N PHE A 229 9.32 6.86 5.34
CA PHE A 229 8.37 6.57 4.28
C PHE A 229 9.07 6.59 2.92
N LEU A 230 8.86 5.56 2.12
CA LEU A 230 9.26 5.45 0.73
C LEU A 230 8.01 5.48 -0.15
N HIS A 231 7.95 6.43 -1.08
CA HIS A 231 6.85 6.57 -2.02
C HIS A 231 7.34 6.35 -3.45
N LEU A 232 6.88 5.26 -4.07
CA LEU A 232 7.05 4.98 -5.50
C LEU A 232 5.96 5.73 -6.28
N SER A 233 6.31 6.93 -6.74
CA SER A 233 5.44 7.82 -7.51
C SER A 233 5.66 7.62 -9.02
N THR A 234 4.89 8.34 -9.82
CA THR A 234 4.97 8.31 -11.29
C THR A 234 4.92 9.70 -11.87
N ASP A 235 5.54 9.89 -13.04
CA ASP A 235 5.42 11.13 -13.81
C ASP A 235 4.02 11.31 -14.41
N GLN A 236 3.32 10.22 -14.73
CA GLN A 236 1.96 10.24 -15.27
C GLN A 236 1.09 9.12 -14.68
N LEU A 237 -0.06 9.49 -14.11
CA LEU A 237 -0.96 8.53 -13.46
C LEU A 237 -1.46 7.41 -14.41
N VAL A 238 -1.54 7.69 -15.71
CA VAL A 238 -1.93 6.68 -16.73
C VAL A 238 -1.00 5.46 -16.74
N ASN A 239 0.25 5.60 -16.26
CA ASN A 239 1.22 4.51 -16.20
C ASN A 239 0.75 3.33 -15.35
N VAL A 240 -0.15 3.54 -14.38
CA VAL A 240 -0.75 2.45 -13.60
C VAL A 240 -1.44 1.43 -14.51
N TYR A 241 -2.11 1.88 -15.56
CA TYR A 241 -2.72 0.99 -16.55
C TYR A 241 -1.67 0.20 -17.31
N HIS A 242 -0.64 0.87 -17.84
CA HIS A 242 0.45 0.22 -18.58
C HIS A 242 1.14 -0.84 -17.72
N TRP A 243 1.46 -0.49 -16.48
CA TRP A 243 2.10 -1.40 -15.56
C TRP A 243 1.23 -2.61 -15.23
N ARG A 244 -0.07 -2.42 -14.98
CA ARG A 244 -0.95 -3.54 -14.66
C ARG A 244 -1.18 -4.44 -15.87
N LEU A 245 -1.29 -3.87 -17.07
CA LEU A 245 -1.39 -4.61 -18.33
C LEU A 245 -0.14 -5.47 -18.57
N ASP A 246 1.07 -4.90 -18.42
CA ASP A 246 2.33 -5.65 -18.55
C ASP A 246 2.41 -6.80 -17.55
N GLN A 247 2.03 -6.53 -16.29
CA GLN A 247 2.05 -7.53 -15.24
C GLN A 247 1.09 -8.68 -15.54
N GLU A 248 -0.12 -8.38 -16.00
CA GLU A 248 -1.11 -9.40 -16.32
C GLU A 248 -0.73 -10.19 -17.58
N ARG A 249 -0.15 -9.54 -18.60
CA ARG A 249 0.41 -10.21 -19.79
C ARG A 249 1.48 -11.22 -19.40
N ALA A 250 2.46 -10.82 -18.59
CA ALA A 250 3.50 -11.72 -18.09
C ALA A 250 2.94 -12.87 -17.24
N LEU A 251 1.88 -12.62 -16.46
CA LEU A 251 1.20 -13.67 -15.69
C LEU A 251 0.51 -14.68 -16.60
N ARG A 252 -0.22 -14.23 -17.62
CA ARG A 252 -0.88 -15.08 -18.61
C ARG A 252 0.13 -15.91 -19.40
N GLU A 253 1.25 -15.33 -19.80
CA GLU A 253 2.35 -16.06 -20.47
C GLU A 253 2.92 -17.18 -19.58
N LYS A 254 3.07 -16.92 -18.27
CA LYS A 254 3.65 -17.88 -17.33
C LYS A 254 2.68 -18.96 -16.86
N LYS A 255 1.40 -18.62 -16.65
CA LYS A 255 0.41 -19.50 -16.00
C LYS A 255 -0.73 -19.95 -16.94
N GLY A 256 -0.84 -19.40 -18.14
CA GLY A 256 -1.90 -19.71 -19.10
C GLY A 256 -3.29 -19.14 -18.73
N ALA A 257 -3.40 -18.39 -17.63
CA ALA A 257 -4.64 -17.81 -17.14
C ALA A 257 -4.40 -16.43 -16.51
N GLY A 258 -5.41 -15.56 -16.56
CA GLY A 258 -5.38 -14.20 -16.03
C GLY A 258 -6.51 -13.35 -16.62
N MET A 259 -6.67 -12.13 -16.12
CA MET A 259 -7.63 -11.16 -16.63
C MET A 259 -7.31 -10.76 -18.06
N THR A 260 -8.32 -10.52 -18.89
CA THR A 260 -8.21 -9.86 -20.20
C THR A 260 -7.78 -8.39 -20.04
N ASP A 261 -7.31 -7.76 -21.12
CA ASP A 261 -6.89 -6.34 -21.06
C ASP A 261 -8.06 -5.42 -20.64
N ALA A 262 -9.30 -5.73 -21.06
CA ALA A 262 -10.49 -4.98 -20.63
C ALA A 262 -10.83 -5.19 -19.14
N GLU A 263 -10.63 -6.40 -18.61
CA GLU A 263 -10.79 -6.67 -17.18
C GLU A 263 -9.71 -5.98 -16.35
N VAL A 264 -8.46 -5.93 -16.84
CA VAL A 264 -7.38 -5.18 -16.21
C VAL A 264 -7.72 -3.69 -16.13
N VAL A 265 -8.25 -3.11 -17.21
CA VAL A 265 -8.68 -1.71 -17.21
C VAL A 265 -9.76 -1.47 -16.16
N ARG A 266 -10.82 -2.30 -16.12
CA ARG A 266 -11.88 -2.19 -15.10
C ARG A 266 -11.34 -2.38 -13.68
N PHE A 267 -10.40 -3.31 -13.49
CA PHE A 267 -9.73 -3.52 -12.22
C PHE A 267 -9.01 -2.25 -11.77
N VAL A 268 -8.19 -1.65 -12.64
CA VAL A 268 -7.45 -0.41 -12.32
C VAL A 268 -8.40 0.77 -12.08
N GLN A 269 -9.48 0.88 -12.84
CA GLN A 269 -10.53 1.89 -12.62
C GLN A 269 -11.14 1.79 -11.21
N GLY A 270 -11.20 0.58 -10.63
CA GLY A 270 -11.62 0.41 -9.24
C GLY A 270 -10.72 1.12 -8.22
N TYR A 271 -9.45 1.38 -8.53
CA TYR A 271 -8.48 2.07 -7.65
C TYR A 271 -8.32 3.56 -7.99
N MET A 272 -8.64 3.97 -9.22
CA MET A 272 -8.45 5.35 -9.71
C MET A 272 -9.11 6.42 -8.84
N PRO A 273 -10.34 6.25 -8.30
CA PRO A 273 -10.95 7.25 -7.43
C PRO A 273 -10.10 7.59 -6.21
N ALA A 274 -9.41 6.60 -5.62
CA ALA A 274 -8.52 6.85 -4.50
C ALA A 274 -7.26 7.63 -4.92
N TYR A 275 -6.75 7.36 -6.12
CA TYR A 275 -5.63 8.15 -6.67
C TYR A 275 -6.05 9.60 -6.95
N GLU A 276 -7.23 9.82 -7.53
CA GLU A 276 -7.76 11.15 -7.82
C GLU A 276 -8.00 11.97 -6.54
N LEU A 277 -8.44 11.33 -5.46
CA LEU A 277 -8.70 12.00 -4.19
C LEU A 277 -7.42 12.28 -3.39
N TYR A 278 -6.54 11.27 -3.25
CA TYR A 278 -5.53 11.29 -2.18
C TYR A 278 -4.09 11.40 -2.66
N LEU A 279 -3.79 11.01 -3.91
CA LEU A 279 -2.40 10.90 -4.38
C LEU A 279 -1.70 12.26 -4.52
N GLU A 280 -2.44 13.30 -4.90
CA GLU A 280 -1.94 14.65 -5.07
C GLU A 280 -1.22 15.13 -3.81
N ARG A 281 -1.86 14.95 -2.64
CA ARG A 281 -1.28 15.34 -1.35
C ARG A 281 0.00 14.57 -1.05
N LEU A 282 0.00 13.24 -1.19
CA LEU A 282 1.19 12.41 -0.95
C LEU A 282 2.34 12.73 -1.92
N THR A 283 2.02 13.19 -3.13
CA THR A 283 2.99 13.57 -4.16
C THR A 283 3.58 14.95 -3.94
N ASN A 284 2.83 15.88 -3.37
CA ASN A 284 3.27 17.28 -3.22
C ASN A 284 3.77 17.60 -1.82
N GLU A 285 3.25 16.93 -0.79
CA GLU A 285 3.55 17.20 0.62
C GLU A 285 4.34 16.05 1.27
N SER A 286 4.97 16.35 2.41
CA SER A 286 5.48 15.32 3.30
C SER A 286 4.32 14.56 3.93
N PHE A 287 4.42 13.23 3.99
CA PHE A 287 3.46 12.40 4.73
C PHE A 287 3.53 12.66 6.24
N PHE A 288 4.68 13.09 6.74
CA PHE A 288 4.86 13.40 8.15
C PHE A 288 4.44 14.84 8.47
N PRO A 289 3.76 15.06 9.61
CA PRO A 289 3.39 16.40 10.04
C PRO A 289 4.63 17.26 10.26
N GLN A 290 4.48 18.59 10.20
CA GLN A 290 5.59 19.53 10.28
C GLN A 290 6.43 19.39 11.56
N GLN A 291 5.82 18.97 12.66
CA GLN A 291 6.52 18.68 13.93
C GLN A 291 7.55 17.53 13.84
N ASP A 292 7.39 16.63 12.87
CA ASP A 292 8.30 15.52 12.58
C ASP A 292 9.27 15.83 11.43
N ALA A 293 9.20 17.04 10.87
CA ALA A 293 10.06 17.47 9.78
C ALA A 293 11.54 17.39 10.19
N GLY A 294 12.37 16.80 9.32
CA GLY A 294 13.79 16.58 9.58
C GLY A 294 14.11 15.38 10.47
N ARG A 295 13.15 14.86 11.24
CA ARG A 295 13.31 13.63 12.04
C ARG A 295 12.95 12.38 11.26
N LYS A 296 11.79 12.40 10.60
CA LYS A 296 11.30 11.29 9.79
C LYS A 296 11.52 11.58 8.31
N ALA A 297 12.15 10.65 7.60
CA ALA A 297 12.47 10.80 6.19
C ALA A 297 11.29 10.35 5.31
N HIS A 298 10.87 11.20 4.37
CA HIS A 298 9.98 10.79 3.27
C HIS A 298 10.76 10.88 1.96
N VAL A 299 11.06 9.72 1.37
CA VAL A 299 11.82 9.56 0.13
C VAL A 299 10.87 9.22 -1.00
N ARG A 300 10.98 9.92 -2.13
CA ARG A 300 10.20 9.67 -3.35
C ARG A 300 11.08 9.08 -4.44
N VAL A 301 10.56 8.09 -5.15
CA VAL A 301 11.15 7.54 -6.38
C VAL A 301 10.14 7.77 -7.50
N ILE A 302 10.53 8.48 -8.55
CA ILE A 302 9.64 8.78 -9.68
C ILE A 302 9.88 7.76 -10.80
N LEU A 303 8.83 7.08 -11.23
CA LEU A 303 8.86 6.02 -12.23
C LEU A 303 8.15 6.45 -13.52
N ASP A 304 8.74 6.11 -14.68
CA ASP A 304 8.09 6.23 -15.99
C ASP A 304 7.21 5.01 -16.33
N SER A 305 6.61 5.02 -17.52
CA SER A 305 5.77 3.93 -18.03
C SER A 305 6.46 2.56 -18.09
N ASN A 306 7.79 2.51 -18.17
CA ASN A 306 8.58 1.28 -18.17
C ASN A 306 9.12 0.90 -16.79
N ARG A 307 8.70 1.61 -15.73
CA ARG A 307 9.20 1.50 -14.36
C ARG A 307 10.68 1.87 -14.24
N LYS A 308 11.21 2.65 -15.18
CA LYS A 308 12.56 3.22 -15.06
C LYS A 308 12.51 4.34 -14.04
N VAL A 309 13.51 4.39 -13.18
CA VAL A 309 13.66 5.47 -12.20
C VAL A 309 14.12 6.74 -12.91
N LEU A 310 13.29 7.78 -12.85
CA LEU A 310 13.59 9.11 -13.36
C LEU A 310 14.34 9.96 -12.33
N GLY A 311 14.09 9.70 -11.03
CA GLY A 311 14.76 10.40 -9.95
C GLY A 311 14.42 9.84 -8.58
N VAL A 312 15.29 10.13 -7.62
CA VAL A 312 15.11 9.86 -6.19
C VAL A 312 15.28 11.17 -5.43
N SER A 313 14.30 11.58 -4.64
CA SER A 313 14.31 12.85 -3.91
C SER A 313 13.72 12.73 -2.52
N LYS A 314 13.94 13.73 -1.66
CA LYS A 314 13.19 13.90 -0.42
C LYS A 314 11.94 14.72 -0.69
N ALA A 315 10.83 14.32 -0.09
CA ALA A 315 9.55 15.02 -0.09
C ALA A 315 9.58 16.30 0.74
#